data_AF-A0A199VB01-F1
#
_entry.id   AF-A0A199VB01-F1
#
_cell.length_a   1.000
_cell.length_b   1.000
_cell.length_c   1.000
_cell.angle_alpha   90.00
_cell.angle_beta   90.00
_cell.angle_gamma   90.00
#
_symmetry.space_group_name_H-M   'P 1'
#
loop_
_entity.id
_entity.type
_entity.pdbx_description
1 polymer ?
#
loop_
_entity_poly.entity_id
_entity_poly.type
_entity_poly.pdbx_seq_one_letter_code
_entity_poly.pdbx_strand_id
1 'polypeptide(L)'
;MAEEVKLGSTKPMIATQAEMVEARVPIPYRDQCAHLLIPLNLCRAAEFYLPWRCELERHGYEKCECSGSARSRRRRRRSRSNPGAPRSPSSPPPLTPKKGFHKRHREQGMRAGILSWNSVYYSVTRRKDCKLVMQSRTSL
;
A
#
# COMPACT_ATOMS: atom_id res chain seq x y z
N MET A 1 25.34 20.97 3.60
CA MET A 1 24.10 21.18 2.83
C MET A 1 23.31 19.88 2.78
N ALA A 2 22.40 19.68 3.73
CA ALA A 2 21.31 18.71 3.65
C ALA A 2 20.21 19.27 4.55
N GLU A 3 19.27 19.99 3.93
CA GLU A 3 18.08 20.50 4.61
C GLU A 3 17.11 19.34 4.83
N GLU A 4 16.83 19.03 6.10
CA GLU A 4 15.80 18.07 6.49
C GLU A 4 14.42 18.61 6.13
N VAL A 5 13.85 18.12 5.03
CA VAL A 5 12.41 18.25 4.78
C VAL A 5 11.68 17.29 5.73
N LYS A 6 11.32 17.77 6.93
CA LYS A 6 10.46 17.07 7.90
C LYS A 6 9.02 16.97 7.37
N LEU A 7 8.79 16.04 6.45
CA LEU A 7 7.45 15.60 6.05
C LEU A 7 6.82 14.76 7.16
N GLY A 8 5.75 15.29 7.76
CA GLY A 8 5.03 14.76 8.94
C GLY A 8 4.55 13.30 8.85
N SER A 9 5.47 12.36 9.05
CA SER A 9 5.24 10.98 9.44
C SER A 9 6.31 10.65 10.47
N THR A 10 5.93 10.46 11.73
CA THR A 10 6.83 10.25 12.88
C THR A 10 7.63 8.94 12.84
N LYS A 11 7.69 8.26 11.69
CA LYS A 11 8.47 7.04 11.49
C LYS A 11 9.53 7.30 10.42
N PRO A 12 10.83 7.20 10.74
CA PRO A 12 11.88 7.37 9.75
C PRO A 12 11.74 6.30 8.66
N MET A 13 11.99 6.68 7.41
CA MET A 13 12.17 5.68 6.35
C MET A 13 13.39 4.83 6.70
N ILE A 14 13.18 3.52 6.74
CA ILE A 14 14.16 2.56 7.25
C ILE A 14 15.27 2.30 6.23
N ALA A 15 14.96 2.38 4.93
CA ALA A 15 15.92 2.28 3.84
C ALA A 15 16.19 3.67 3.24
N THR A 16 17.44 3.96 2.91
CA THR A 16 17.80 5.22 2.25
C THR A 16 17.38 5.19 0.77
N GLN A 17 17.21 6.37 0.17
CA GLN A 17 16.84 6.46 -1.25
C GLN A 17 17.93 5.91 -2.17
N ALA A 18 19.20 6.04 -1.78
CA ALA A 18 20.35 5.53 -2.52
C ALA A 18 20.34 3.99 -2.55
N GLU A 19 20.14 3.33 -1.41
CA GLU A 19 20.05 1.87 -1.31
C GLU A 19 18.94 1.28 -2.19
N MET A 20 17.77 1.94 -2.25
CA MET A 20 16.66 1.48 -3.09
C MET A 20 16.95 1.62 -4.59
N VAL A 21 17.77 2.60 -4.98
CA VAL A 21 18.18 2.80 -6.38
C VAL A 21 19.23 1.76 -6.76
N GLU A 22 20.22 1.54 -5.89
CA GLU A 22 21.26 0.52 -6.07
C GLU A 22 20.66 -0.88 -6.19
N ALA A 23 19.72 -1.23 -5.31
CA ALA A 23 18.97 -2.49 -5.37
C ALA A 23 17.92 -2.55 -6.50
N ARG A 24 17.85 -1.53 -7.36
CA ARG A 24 16.92 -1.42 -8.51
C ARG A 24 15.46 -1.68 -8.14
N VAL A 25 15.02 -1.21 -6.97
CA VAL A 25 13.64 -1.39 -6.51
C VAL A 25 12.69 -0.59 -7.41
N PRO A 26 11.64 -1.22 -8.01
CA PRO A 26 10.68 -0.52 -8.84
C PRO A 26 9.89 0.52 -8.02
N ILE A 27 9.55 1.66 -8.64
CA ILE A 27 8.76 2.76 -8.06
C ILE A 27 7.53 2.29 -7.24
N PRO A 28 6.70 1.34 -7.70
CA PRO A 28 5.53 0.92 -6.92
C PRO A 28 5.86 0.26 -5.57
N TYR A 29 7.08 -0.25 -5.38
CA TYR A 29 7.53 -0.94 -4.17
C TYR A 29 8.51 -0.10 -3.33
N ARG A 30 8.62 1.21 -3.60
CA ARG A 30 9.44 2.16 -2.82
C ARG A 30 8.64 2.73 -1.64
N ASP A 31 8.04 1.84 -0.88
CA ASP A 31 7.22 2.16 0.29
C ASP A 31 8.00 1.93 1.59
N GLN A 32 7.33 2.08 2.74
CA GLN A 32 7.97 1.93 4.06
C GLN A 32 8.48 0.50 4.32
N CYS A 33 8.04 -0.49 3.55
CA CYS A 33 8.43 -1.89 3.65
C CYS A 33 9.59 -2.26 2.71
N ALA A 34 10.14 -1.32 1.93
CA ALA A 34 11.22 -1.58 0.97
C ALA A 34 12.48 -2.22 1.60
N HIS A 35 12.78 -1.90 2.86
CA HIS A 35 13.90 -2.50 3.61
C HIS A 35 13.80 -4.02 3.77
N LEU A 36 12.58 -4.60 3.74
CA LEU A 36 12.37 -6.06 3.76
C LEU A 36 12.38 -6.68 2.37
N LEU A 37 12.13 -5.86 1.34
CA LEU A 37 12.09 -6.33 -0.05
C LEU A 37 13.50 -6.56 -0.61
N ILE A 38 14.47 -5.74 -0.22
CA ILE A 38 15.88 -5.88 -0.63
C ILE A 38 16.43 -7.27 -0.23
N PRO A 39 16.40 -7.70 1.05
CA PRO A 39 16.89 -9.03 1.43
C PRO A 39 16.07 -10.17 0.82
N LEU A 40 14.75 -9.99 0.65
CA LEU A 40 13.90 -10.98 -0.01
C LEU A 40 14.32 -11.21 -1.48
N ASN A 41 14.65 -10.14 -2.21
CA ASN A 41 15.09 -10.25 -3.59
C ASN A 41 16.49 -10.87 -3.71
N LEU A 42 17.39 -10.59 -2.77
CA LEU A 42 18.69 -11.26 -2.69
C LEU A 42 18.53 -12.76 -2.46
N CYS A 43 17.68 -13.17 -1.50
CA CYS A 43 17.40 -14.57 -1.23
C CYS A 43 16.77 -15.26 -2.45
N ARG A 44 15.82 -14.62 -3.13
CA ARG A 44 15.21 -15.14 -4.36
C ARG A 44 16.21 -15.36 -5.49
N ALA A 45 17.14 -14.42 -5.66
CA ALA A 45 18.19 -14.55 -6.68
C ALA A 45 19.17 -15.70 -6.34
N ALA A 46 19.56 -15.83 -5.06
CA ALA A 46 20.46 -16.88 -4.61
C ALA A 46 19.84 -18.29 -4.69
N GLU A 47 18.55 -18.41 -4.37
CA GLU A 47 17.83 -19.68 -4.31
C GLU A 47 17.01 -19.95 -5.58
N PHE A 48 17.28 -19.26 -6.69
CA PHE A 48 16.60 -19.44 -7.97
C PHE A 48 15.06 -19.39 -7.89
N TYR A 49 14.52 -18.55 -7.01
CA TYR A 49 13.08 -18.36 -6.81
C TYR A 49 12.30 -19.62 -6.42
N LEU A 50 12.96 -20.59 -5.75
CA LEU A 50 12.28 -21.78 -5.25
C LEU A 50 11.21 -21.43 -4.22
N PRO A 51 9.98 -21.99 -4.32
CA PRO A 51 8.83 -21.53 -3.53
C PRO A 51 8.88 -21.88 -2.04
N TRP A 52 9.69 -22.86 -1.64
CA TRP A 52 9.91 -23.29 -0.25
C TRP A 52 11.12 -22.62 0.41
N ARG A 53 11.83 -21.74 -0.31
CA ARG A 53 12.96 -20.97 0.22
C ARG A 53 12.51 -19.52 0.46
N CYS A 54 13.21 -18.82 1.36
CA CYS A 54 12.94 -17.42 1.69
C CYS A 54 11.55 -17.14 2.31
N GLU A 55 10.94 -18.12 2.98
CA GLU A 55 9.60 -17.99 3.54
C GLU A 55 9.52 -16.93 4.64
N LEU A 56 10.56 -16.83 5.49
CA LEU A 56 10.61 -15.88 6.60
C LEU A 56 10.62 -14.44 6.10
N GLU A 57 11.46 -14.15 5.12
CA GLU A 57 11.59 -12.85 4.47
C GLU A 57 10.31 -12.51 3.71
N ARG A 58 9.70 -13.49 3.03
CA ARG A 58 8.42 -13.33 2.33
C ARG A 58 7.30 -12.96 3.30
N HIS A 59 7.11 -13.74 4.37
CA HIS A 59 6.08 -13.48 5.36
C HIS A 59 6.32 -12.16 6.12
N GLY A 60 7.58 -11.81 6.35
CA GLY A 60 7.96 -10.51 6.92
C GLY A 60 7.50 -9.35 6.03
N TYR A 61 7.80 -9.41 4.73
CA TYR A 61 7.38 -8.41 3.75
C TYR A 61 5.85 -8.31 3.65
N GLU A 62 5.15 -9.44 3.53
CA GLU A 62 3.67 -9.48 3.45
C GLU A 62 2.99 -8.89 4.70
N LYS A 63 3.54 -9.16 5.88
CA LYS A 63 3.06 -8.60 7.14
C LYS A 63 3.23 -7.08 7.18
N CYS A 64 4.38 -6.59 6.71
CA CYS A 64 4.62 -5.16 6.61
C CYS A 64 3.64 -4.48 5.64
N GLU A 65 3.50 -5.02 4.42
CA GLU A 65 2.58 -4.51 3.39
C GLU A 65 1.14 -4.49 3.87
N CYS A 66 0.75 -5.56 4.57
CA CYS A 66 -0.57 -5.62 5.18
C CYS A 66 -0.77 -4.52 6.23
N SER A 67 0.25 -4.25 7.05
CA SER A 67 0.22 -3.21 8.06
C SER A 67 0.15 -1.79 7.47
N GLY A 68 0.90 -1.53 6.40
CA GLY A 68 0.83 -0.28 5.64
C GLY A 68 -0.54 -0.06 5.00
N SER A 69 -1.10 -1.12 4.41
CA SER A 69 -2.44 -1.12 3.83
C SER A 69 -3.54 -0.91 4.88
N ALA A 70 -3.43 -1.53 6.05
CA ALA A 70 -4.34 -1.30 7.17
C ALA A 70 -4.24 0.14 7.70
N ARG A 71 -3.03 0.67 7.87
CA ARG A 71 -2.78 2.07 8.26
C ARG A 71 -3.42 3.04 7.27
N SER A 72 -3.25 2.81 5.97
CA SER A 72 -3.84 3.61 4.90
C SER A 72 -5.36 3.57 4.91
N ARG A 73 -5.97 2.40 5.18
CA ARG A 73 -7.43 2.28 5.36
C ARG A 73 -7.92 3.04 6.60
N ARG A 74 -7.21 2.97 7.73
CA ARG A 74 -7.52 3.73 8.95
C ARG A 74 -7.42 5.24 8.70
N ARG A 75 -6.36 5.71 8.02
CA ARG A 75 -6.19 7.12 7.62
C ARG A 75 -7.36 7.58 6.75
N ARG A 76 -7.73 6.80 5.72
CA ARG A 76 -8.90 7.10 4.87
C ARG A 76 -10.22 7.16 5.64
N ARG A 77 -10.44 6.27 6.61
CA ARG A 77 -11.63 6.30 7.49
C ARG A 77 -11.64 7.56 8.37
N ARG A 78 -10.50 7.93 8.97
CA ARG A 78 -10.37 9.14 9.79
C ARG A 78 -10.61 10.43 8.99
N SER A 79 -10.12 10.50 7.75
CA SER A 79 -10.39 11.64 6.86
C SER A 79 -11.87 11.74 6.46
N ARG A 80 -12.61 10.62 6.41
CA ARG A 80 -14.06 10.65 6.17
C ARG A 80 -14.86 11.09 7.39
N SER A 81 -14.45 10.68 8.59
CA SER A 81 -15.11 11.09 9.83
C SER A 81 -14.85 12.55 10.20
N ASN A 82 -13.75 13.14 9.71
CA ASN A 82 -13.44 14.56 9.92
C ASN A 82 -13.00 15.22 8.60
N PRO A 83 -13.97 15.62 7.74
CA PRO A 83 -13.68 16.20 6.42
C PRO A 83 -13.06 17.60 6.47
N GLY A 84 -13.11 18.29 7.63
CA GLY A 84 -12.52 19.62 7.85
C GLY A 84 -11.10 19.59 8.43
N ALA A 85 -10.55 18.41 8.75
CA ALA A 85 -9.19 18.31 9.27
C ALA A 85 -8.14 18.65 8.20
N PRO A 86 -7.04 19.35 8.56
CA PRO A 86 -5.97 19.66 7.63
C PRO A 86 -5.40 18.37 7.00
N ARG A 87 -5.38 18.32 5.66
CA ARG A 87 -4.83 17.19 4.92
C ARG A 87 -3.32 17.15 5.16
N SER A 88 -2.80 15.97 5.45
CA SER A 88 -1.35 15.78 5.55
C SER A 88 -0.73 15.94 4.15
N PRO A 89 0.43 16.63 4.03
CA PRO A 89 1.00 17.09 2.76
C PRO A 89 1.32 15.98 1.75
N SER A 90 1.43 14.72 2.18
CA SER A 90 1.71 13.55 1.36
C SER A 90 0.49 12.90 0.69
N SER A 91 -0.71 13.47 0.85
CA SER A 91 -1.91 12.91 0.21
C SER A 91 -2.12 13.63 -1.11
N PRO A 92 -2.18 12.94 -2.28
CA PRO A 92 -2.67 13.59 -3.48
C PRO A 92 -4.07 14.15 -3.17
N PRO A 93 -4.36 15.40 -3.56
CA PRO A 93 -5.68 15.96 -3.35
C PRO A 93 -6.69 15.00 -3.98
N PRO A 94 -7.85 14.77 -3.35
CA PRO A 94 -8.88 13.98 -3.97
C PRO A 94 -9.13 14.59 -5.34
N LEU A 95 -9.10 13.77 -6.39
CA LEU A 95 -9.67 14.15 -7.67
C LEU A 95 -11.18 14.26 -7.46
N THR A 96 -11.61 15.29 -6.73
CA THR A 96 -12.99 15.74 -6.78
C THR A 96 -13.22 16.11 -8.23
N PRO A 97 -14.21 15.53 -8.92
CA PRO A 97 -14.66 16.08 -10.17
C PRO A 97 -14.96 17.56 -9.90
N LYS A 98 -14.28 18.47 -10.61
CA LYS A 98 -14.71 19.88 -10.57
C LYS A 98 -16.18 19.86 -10.95
N LYS A 99 -17.07 20.17 -10.00
CA LYS A 99 -18.50 20.26 -10.26
C LYS A 99 -18.73 21.51 -11.11
N GLY A 100 -18.40 21.41 -12.39
CA GLY A 100 -18.84 22.30 -13.45
C GLY A 100 -20.21 21.84 -13.90
N PHE A 101 -21.16 22.74 -13.77
CA PHE A 101 -22.58 22.61 -14.03
C PHE A 101 -22.83 22.40 -15.54
N HIS A 102 -23.04 21.17 -15.98
CA HIS A 102 -23.82 20.86 -17.19
C HIS A 102 -24.74 19.70 -16.86
N LYS A 103 -26.05 19.96 -16.92
CA LYS A 103 -27.13 19.03 -16.67
C LYS A 103 -27.11 17.94 -17.75
N ARG A 104 -26.27 16.92 -17.61
CA ARG A 104 -26.34 15.72 -18.45
C ARG A 104 -27.61 14.97 -18.08
N HIS A 105 -28.48 14.81 -19.06
CA HIS A 105 -29.66 13.96 -18.97
C HIS A 105 -29.23 12.58 -18.45
N ARG A 106 -29.94 12.16 -17.40
CA ARG A 106 -29.82 10.87 -16.74
C ARG A 106 -30.43 9.83 -17.67
N GLU A 107 -29.68 9.38 -18.67
CA GLU A 107 -29.94 8.07 -19.26
C GLU A 107 -29.37 7.01 -18.32
N GLN A 108 -30.28 6.31 -17.67
CA GLN A 108 -29.99 5.15 -16.83
C GLN A 108 -29.61 3.97 -17.74
N GLY A 109 -28.40 4.01 -18.30
CA GLY A 109 -27.74 2.84 -18.84
C GLY A 109 -26.95 2.16 -17.73
N MET A 110 -27.59 1.29 -16.97
CA MET A 110 -26.95 0.44 -15.96
C MET A 110 -26.06 -0.60 -16.65
N ARG A 111 -24.93 -0.17 -17.23
CA ARG A 111 -23.79 -1.07 -17.44
C ARG A 111 -23.04 -1.15 -16.12
N ALA A 112 -23.58 -1.98 -15.22
CA ALA A 112 -22.76 -2.67 -14.24
C ALA A 112 -21.76 -3.50 -15.05
N GLY A 113 -20.64 -2.87 -15.42
CA GLY A 113 -19.51 -3.56 -16.02
C GLY A 113 -19.16 -4.68 -15.07
N ILE A 114 -19.25 -5.90 -15.57
CA ILE A 114 -18.84 -7.12 -14.90
C ILE A 114 -17.43 -6.85 -14.39
N LEU A 115 -17.29 -6.50 -13.12
CA LEU A 115 -16.01 -6.62 -12.44
C LEU A 115 -15.74 -8.11 -12.55
N SER A 116 -14.81 -8.46 -13.45
CA SER A 116 -14.41 -9.85 -13.68
C SER A 116 -14.35 -10.53 -12.32
N TRP A 117 -15.08 -11.64 -12.17
CA TRP A 117 -15.15 -12.36 -10.89
C TRP A 117 -13.76 -12.60 -10.30
N ASN A 118 -12.74 -12.77 -11.16
CA ASN A 118 -11.33 -12.81 -10.79
C ASN A 118 -10.86 -11.53 -10.07
N SER A 119 -11.21 -10.33 -10.54
CA SER A 119 -10.83 -9.06 -9.91
C SER A 119 -11.50 -8.82 -8.55
N VAL A 120 -12.78 -9.21 -8.41
CA VAL A 120 -13.50 -9.12 -7.12
C VAL A 120 -12.94 -10.15 -6.14
N TYR A 121 -12.74 -11.38 -6.59
CA TYR A 121 -12.14 -12.46 -5.82
C TYR A 121 -10.73 -12.10 -5.33
N TYR A 122 -9.82 -11.65 -6.22
CA TYR A 122 -8.47 -11.19 -5.86
C TYR A 122 -8.47 -10.04 -4.84
N SER A 123 -9.46 -9.13 -4.91
CA SER A 123 -9.58 -8.01 -3.96
C SER A 123 -10.11 -8.42 -2.58
N VAL A 124 -10.87 -9.52 -2.51
CA VAL A 124 -11.45 -10.07 -1.28
C VAL A 124 -10.46 -11.01 -0.60
N THR A 125 -9.77 -11.88 -1.33
CA THR A 125 -8.71 -12.77 -0.80
C THR A 125 -7.59 -11.96 -0.17
N ARG A 126 -7.03 -10.97 -0.89
CA ARG A 126 -5.98 -10.07 -0.38
C ARG A 126 -6.37 -9.32 0.91
N ARG A 127 -7.67 -9.12 1.20
CA ARG A 127 -8.13 -8.54 2.48
C ARG A 127 -8.21 -9.56 3.62
N LYS A 128 -8.56 -10.82 3.34
CA LYS A 128 -8.68 -11.90 4.32
C LYS A 128 -7.31 -12.40 4.74
N ASP A 129 -6.38 -12.59 3.79
CA ASP A 129 -5.00 -13.01 4.05
C ASP A 129 -4.27 -12.00 4.95
N CYS A 130 -4.49 -10.72 4.66
CA CYS A 130 -4.05 -9.61 5.49
C CYS A 130 -4.57 -9.66 6.95
N LYS A 131 -5.84 -10.07 7.12
CA LYS A 131 -6.49 -10.16 8.42
C LYS A 131 -5.91 -11.32 9.23
N LEU A 132 -5.67 -12.46 8.57
CA LEU A 132 -5.02 -13.65 9.15
C LEU A 132 -3.58 -13.33 9.57
N VAL A 133 -2.80 -12.65 8.73
CA VAL A 133 -1.41 -12.21 9.04
C VAL A 133 -1.34 -11.21 10.21
N MET A 134 -2.41 -10.43 10.44
CA MET A 134 -2.53 -9.52 11.60
C MET A 134 -3.01 -10.20 12.88
N GLN A 135 -3.76 -11.31 12.78
CA GLN A 135 -4.36 -12.02 13.91
C GLN A 135 -3.37 -12.94 14.63
N SER A 136 -2.23 -13.28 14.04
CA SER A 136 -1.16 -14.06 14.68
C SER A 136 -0.40 -13.32 15.79
N ARG A 137 -0.95 -12.22 16.32
CA ARG A 137 -0.32 -11.34 17.33
C ARG A 137 -1.11 -11.21 18.63
N THR A 138 -2.12 -12.05 18.85
CA THR A 138 -2.87 -12.12 20.11
C THR A 138 -2.66 -13.43 20.88
N SER A 139 -1.74 -14.29 20.43
CA SER A 139 -1.27 -15.46 21.17
C SER A 139 0.26 -15.48 21.15
N LEU A 140 0.85 -14.72 22.06
CA LEU A 140 2.17 -14.90 22.66
C LEU A 140 2.23 -13.95 23.86
#